data_AF-A0A7S1YBX5-F1
#
_entry.id   AF-A0A7S1YBX5-F1
#
_cell.length_a   1.000
_cell.length_b   1.000
_cell.length_c   1.000
_cell.angle_alpha   90.00
_cell.angle_beta   90.00
_cell.angle_gamma   90.00
#
_symmetry.space_group_name_H-M   'P 1'
#
loop_
_entity.id
_entity.type
_entity.pdbx_description
1 polymer ?
#
loop_
_entity_poly.entity_id
_entity_poly.type
_entity_poly.pdbx_seq_one_letter_code
_entity_poly.pdbx_strand_id
1 'polypeptide(L)'
;TQLSRHNIIKTWQHTVDDFVGLGAQVFFPGLRAHDVPHLATRVIQLVLLKAALLLGVKVTLGECVVGVAPPGAGSDGMWQAAVLPVDKAKAHWASAKGCDVPGLDDPYADGHGGVQPSSFKPTSKSSKVDYYEAAESQDGAIHRNPSTSIPGSQLLPFGTLIDCTGESSRLVRTLGFDRRLVRMGTAIGLVVNALFAGEPGERSIPEVRSSAARGDWRDTAAGRLGKEGIDLENIEYMRDPHASTHFVVATVKRETLQKHGLFLDPTRPSVGKLVAADNVDNEALRRLARRLLLAVGVPVNAPFARHNPVHLFDFSARGHLTKHGRVLRPEGAERGQEALFIPAGDALHNPFWPQGLGVNTGIHTGLNAVWAAHCWAAGATADAALAELTMGHTAATWIAKPTLSTPAAAWTADPTSRMWRDIFKDIAVADAGGARGRRRVTERAQDLLQLPTRQQPSAG
;
A
#
# COMPACT_ATOMS: atom_id res chain seq x y z
N THR A 1 15.51 -3.76 -14.40
CA THR A 1 14.40 -3.80 -13.43
C THR A 1 14.88 -4.51 -12.17
N GLN A 2 15.05 -3.81 -11.05
CA GLN A 2 15.66 -4.35 -9.83
C GLN A 2 14.70 -4.18 -8.64
N LEU A 3 14.61 -5.19 -7.76
CA LEU A 3 13.98 -5.05 -6.45
C LEU A 3 14.91 -4.21 -5.55
N SER A 4 14.72 -2.89 -5.55
CA SER A 4 15.66 -1.90 -5.00
C SER A 4 15.28 -1.36 -3.61
N ARG A 5 14.09 -1.69 -3.07
CA ARG A 5 13.63 -1.17 -1.77
C ARG A 5 14.34 -1.86 -0.60
N HIS A 6 15.04 -1.07 0.19
CA HIS A 6 15.69 -1.53 1.43
C HIS A 6 14.82 -1.38 2.69
N ASN A 7 13.71 -0.64 2.61
CA ASN A 7 12.83 -0.40 3.76
C ASN A 7 12.41 -1.71 4.45
N ILE A 8 12.39 -1.69 5.79
CA ILE A 8 11.88 -2.78 6.62
C ILE A 8 10.43 -2.48 7.01
N ILE A 9 9.57 -3.49 6.86
CA ILE A 9 8.14 -3.40 7.15
C ILE A 9 7.82 -4.33 8.32
N LYS A 10 7.07 -3.80 9.30
CA LYS A 10 6.54 -4.61 10.40
C LYS A 10 5.53 -5.63 9.87
N THR A 11 5.66 -6.86 10.30
CA THR A 11 4.80 -7.99 9.94
C THR A 11 4.06 -8.48 11.17
N TRP A 12 3.00 -9.26 10.96
CA TRP A 12 2.43 -10.10 12.01
C TRP A 12 3.13 -11.45 12.02
N GLN A 13 3.02 -12.13 13.15
CA GLN A 13 3.46 -13.51 13.33
C GLN A 13 2.95 -14.39 12.17
N HIS A 14 1.63 -14.37 11.94
CA HIS A 14 0.98 -15.15 10.90
C HIS A 14 1.46 -14.82 9.48
N THR A 15 1.83 -13.58 9.21
CA THR A 15 2.41 -13.17 7.92
C THR A 15 3.76 -13.86 7.69
N VAL A 16 4.60 -13.93 8.73
CA VAL A 16 5.88 -14.63 8.63
C VAL A 16 5.67 -16.14 8.55
N ASP A 17 4.71 -16.69 9.31
CA ASP A 17 4.36 -18.11 9.25
C ASP A 17 3.87 -18.52 7.85
N ASP A 18 3.08 -17.68 7.19
CA ASP A 18 2.63 -17.89 5.80
C ASP A 18 3.83 -17.93 4.83
N PHE A 19 4.79 -17.01 4.98
CA PHE A 19 6.02 -17.06 4.20
C PHE A 19 6.84 -18.32 4.46
N VAL A 20 6.93 -18.77 5.71
CA VAL A 20 7.57 -20.05 6.06
C VAL A 20 6.83 -21.22 5.39
N GLY A 21 5.49 -21.21 5.40
CA GLY A 21 4.64 -22.19 4.71
C GLY A 21 4.85 -22.21 3.20
N LEU A 22 5.14 -21.07 2.58
CA LEU A 22 5.56 -20.95 1.17
C LEU A 22 7.02 -21.39 0.91
N GLY A 23 7.70 -21.91 1.92
CA GLY A 23 9.07 -22.40 1.81
C GLY A 23 10.14 -21.30 1.90
N ALA A 24 9.85 -20.14 2.51
CA ALA A 24 10.82 -19.04 2.63
C ALA A 24 12.15 -19.47 3.26
N GLN A 25 12.15 -20.45 4.16
CA GLN A 25 13.37 -20.95 4.80
C GLN A 25 14.35 -21.65 3.86
N VAL A 26 13.87 -22.14 2.70
CA VAL A 26 14.74 -22.68 1.63
C VAL A 26 15.63 -21.58 1.05
N PHE A 27 15.08 -20.36 0.94
CA PHE A 27 15.75 -19.22 0.34
C PHE A 27 16.44 -18.31 1.36
N PHE A 28 15.93 -18.28 2.59
CA PHE A 28 16.39 -17.46 3.68
C PHE A 28 16.48 -18.34 4.95
N PRO A 29 17.57 -19.11 5.11
CA PRO A 29 17.73 -20.02 6.23
C PRO A 29 17.58 -19.29 7.58
N GLY A 30 16.80 -19.89 8.48
CA GLY A 30 16.53 -19.33 9.81
C GLY A 30 15.46 -18.24 9.85
N LEU A 31 14.85 -17.86 8.71
CA LEU A 31 13.69 -16.97 8.67
C LEU A 31 12.55 -17.58 9.48
N ARG A 32 12.17 -16.88 10.54
CA ARG A 32 11.06 -17.20 11.43
C ARG A 32 10.60 -15.92 12.08
N ALA A 33 9.38 -15.92 12.59
CA ALA A 33 8.94 -14.77 13.36
C ALA A 33 9.71 -14.66 14.68
N HIS A 34 9.81 -13.44 15.17
CA HIS A 34 10.44 -13.07 16.44
C HIS A 34 9.55 -12.03 17.14
N ASP A 35 9.90 -11.58 18.34
CA ASP A 35 9.00 -10.83 19.24
C ASP A 35 8.28 -9.63 18.61
N VAL A 36 8.98 -8.89 17.73
CA VAL A 36 8.44 -7.77 16.96
C VAL A 36 8.65 -8.06 15.47
N PRO A 37 7.83 -8.91 14.84
CA PRO A 37 8.10 -9.41 13.50
C PRO A 37 8.24 -8.25 12.51
N HIS A 38 9.30 -8.29 11.72
CA HIS A 38 9.50 -7.39 10.59
C HIS A 38 10.38 -8.05 9.53
N LEU A 39 10.26 -7.59 8.29
CA LEU A 39 11.07 -8.07 7.17
C LEU A 39 11.38 -6.93 6.21
N ALA A 40 12.58 -6.95 5.63
CA ALA A 40 12.94 -6.08 4.53
C ALA A 40 12.02 -6.33 3.34
N THR A 41 11.56 -5.24 2.71
CA THR A 41 10.65 -5.29 1.55
C THR A 41 11.18 -6.20 0.45
N ARG A 42 12.50 -6.15 0.19
CA ARG A 42 13.16 -7.00 -0.79
C ARG A 42 13.11 -8.49 -0.44
N VAL A 43 13.21 -8.86 0.85
CA VAL A 43 13.09 -10.26 1.29
C VAL A 43 11.68 -10.77 0.98
N ILE A 44 10.66 -10.00 1.34
CA ILE A 44 9.25 -10.31 1.05
C ILE A 44 9.04 -10.49 -0.47
N GLN A 45 9.51 -9.53 -1.27
CA GLN A 45 9.41 -9.58 -2.73
C GLN A 45 10.10 -10.80 -3.32
N LEU A 46 11.29 -11.18 -2.81
CA LEU A 46 12.02 -12.35 -3.29
C LEU A 46 11.37 -13.67 -2.89
N VAL A 47 10.83 -13.78 -1.68
CA VAL A 47 10.07 -14.97 -1.25
C VAL A 47 8.87 -15.17 -2.18
N LEU A 48 8.06 -14.13 -2.35
CA LEU A 48 6.84 -14.20 -3.16
C LEU A 48 7.14 -14.41 -4.64
N LEU A 49 8.17 -13.76 -5.19
CA LEU A 49 8.56 -13.96 -6.59
C LEU A 49 9.02 -15.40 -6.84
N LYS A 50 9.87 -15.96 -5.96
CA LYS A 50 10.35 -17.34 -6.11
C LYS A 50 9.20 -18.34 -6.00
N ALA A 51 8.30 -18.17 -5.03
CA ALA A 51 7.11 -18.99 -4.89
C ALA A 51 6.21 -18.91 -6.13
N ALA A 52 5.94 -17.69 -6.62
CA ALA A 52 5.13 -17.48 -7.82
C ALA A 52 5.71 -18.19 -9.06
N LEU A 53 7.03 -18.07 -9.28
CA LEU A 53 7.70 -18.73 -10.40
C LEU A 53 7.63 -20.27 -10.30
N LEU A 54 7.80 -20.83 -9.09
CA LEU A 54 7.66 -22.28 -8.86
C LEU A 54 6.23 -22.78 -9.11
N LEU A 55 5.22 -21.95 -8.85
CA LEU A 55 3.81 -22.24 -9.11
C LEU A 55 3.39 -21.99 -10.57
N GLY A 56 4.32 -21.64 -11.46
CA GLY A 56 4.05 -21.43 -12.88
C GLY A 56 3.49 -20.06 -13.24
N VAL A 57 3.56 -19.08 -12.34
CA VAL A 57 3.16 -17.70 -12.63
C VAL A 57 4.12 -17.09 -13.65
N LYS A 58 3.59 -16.64 -14.79
CA LYS A 58 4.36 -15.89 -15.77
C LYS A 58 4.60 -14.46 -15.26
N VAL A 59 5.86 -14.10 -15.06
CA VAL A 59 6.27 -12.76 -14.62
C VAL A 59 7.00 -12.07 -15.76
N THR A 60 6.50 -10.92 -16.20
CA THR A 60 7.19 -10.03 -17.12
C THR A 60 7.72 -8.81 -16.37
N LEU A 61 8.98 -8.46 -16.60
CA LEU A 61 9.65 -7.31 -15.97
C LEU A 61 9.89 -6.22 -17.00
N GLY A 62 9.89 -4.96 -16.55
CA GLY A 62 10.20 -3.81 -17.42
C GLY A 62 9.02 -3.36 -18.30
N GLU A 63 7.81 -3.79 -17.95
CA GLU A 63 6.57 -3.42 -18.62
C GLU A 63 5.57 -2.79 -17.64
N CYS A 64 4.67 -1.95 -18.17
CA CYS A 64 3.60 -1.30 -17.42
C CYS A 64 2.27 -1.44 -18.14
N VAL A 65 1.21 -1.74 -17.38
CA VAL A 65 -0.16 -1.58 -17.85
C VAL A 65 -0.46 -0.08 -17.91
N VAL A 66 -0.78 0.42 -19.09
CA VAL A 66 -1.04 1.84 -19.36
C VAL A 66 -2.52 2.13 -19.60
N GLY A 67 -3.34 1.10 -19.81
CA GLY A 67 -4.78 1.22 -20.00
C GLY A 67 -5.45 -0.15 -20.16
N VAL A 68 -6.76 -0.13 -20.38
CA VAL A 68 -7.57 -1.30 -20.73
C VAL A 68 -8.39 -0.99 -21.99
N ALA A 69 -8.75 -2.04 -22.73
CA ALA A 69 -9.56 -1.97 -23.95
C ALA A 69 -10.71 -3.00 -23.86
N PRO A 70 -11.90 -2.67 -24.39
CA PRO A 70 -13.03 -3.58 -24.45
C PRO A 70 -12.74 -4.73 -25.42
N PRO A 71 -13.54 -5.81 -25.38
CA PRO A 71 -13.43 -6.88 -26.36
C PRO A 71 -13.57 -6.38 -27.80
N GLY A 72 -12.67 -6.83 -28.67
CA GLY A 72 -12.62 -6.47 -30.09
C GLY A 72 -12.39 -7.69 -30.98
N ALA A 73 -12.25 -7.48 -32.28
CA ALA A 73 -11.97 -8.56 -33.23
C ALA A 73 -10.63 -9.24 -32.86
N GLY A 74 -10.67 -10.55 -32.57
CA GLY A 74 -9.49 -11.34 -32.18
C GLY A 74 -9.16 -11.34 -30.68
N SER A 75 -10.02 -10.77 -29.81
CA SER A 75 -9.84 -10.85 -28.34
C SER A 75 -10.59 -12.00 -27.67
N ASP A 76 -11.20 -12.90 -28.45
CA ASP A 76 -12.07 -13.99 -27.99
C ASP A 76 -13.16 -13.53 -26.99
N GLY A 77 -13.68 -12.32 -27.19
CA GLY A 77 -14.71 -11.74 -26.32
C GLY A 77 -14.18 -11.23 -24.97
N MET A 78 -12.87 -11.25 -24.73
CA MET A 78 -12.25 -10.78 -23.48
C MET A 78 -11.79 -9.32 -23.56
N TRP A 79 -11.80 -8.67 -22.39
CA TRP A 79 -11.13 -7.39 -22.18
C TRP A 79 -9.62 -7.54 -22.33
N GLN A 80 -8.94 -6.46 -22.70
CA GLN A 80 -7.50 -6.48 -22.93
C GLN A 80 -6.79 -5.40 -22.12
N ALA A 81 -5.66 -5.72 -21.50
CA ALA A 81 -4.78 -4.77 -20.85
C ALA A 81 -3.75 -4.28 -21.87
N ALA A 82 -3.62 -2.97 -22.04
CA ALA A 82 -2.61 -2.36 -22.89
C ALA A 82 -1.30 -2.21 -22.12
N VAL A 83 -0.25 -2.82 -22.64
CA VAL A 83 1.06 -2.93 -21.98
C VAL A 83 2.14 -2.27 -22.83
N LEU A 84 2.98 -1.45 -22.20
CA LEU A 84 4.14 -0.81 -22.82
C LEU A 84 5.42 -1.08 -22.00
N PRO A 85 6.60 -1.15 -22.64
CA PRO A 85 7.87 -1.04 -21.92
C PRO A 85 7.91 0.22 -21.05
N VAL A 86 8.52 0.15 -19.86
CA VAL A 86 8.52 1.23 -18.85
C VAL A 86 8.89 2.59 -19.44
N ASP A 87 9.93 2.67 -20.27
CA ASP A 87 10.37 3.95 -20.85
C ASP A 87 9.35 4.54 -21.83
N LYS A 88 8.66 3.69 -22.60
CA LYS A 88 7.58 4.10 -23.49
C LYS A 88 6.32 4.47 -22.71
N ALA A 89 6.03 3.77 -21.61
CA ALA A 89 4.93 4.11 -20.72
C ALA A 89 5.14 5.50 -20.10
N LYS A 90 6.36 5.80 -19.63
CA LYS A 90 6.75 7.14 -19.16
C LYS A 90 6.56 8.21 -20.22
N ALA A 91 7.05 7.97 -21.44
CA ALA A 91 6.87 8.90 -22.55
C ALA A 91 5.40 9.11 -22.90
N HIS A 92 4.61 8.03 -22.97
CA HIS A 92 3.17 8.08 -23.21
C HIS A 92 2.47 8.97 -22.18
N TRP A 93 2.75 8.74 -20.90
CA TRP A 93 2.24 9.53 -19.80
C TRP A 93 2.70 10.99 -19.78
N ALA A 94 3.94 11.28 -20.19
CA ALA A 94 4.47 12.64 -20.28
C ALA A 94 3.93 13.40 -21.50
N SER A 95 3.55 12.69 -22.56
CA SER A 95 3.06 13.26 -23.83
C SER A 95 1.59 13.62 -23.83
N ALA A 96 0.78 13.07 -22.92
CA ALA A 96 -0.64 13.34 -22.75
C ALA A 96 -0.93 14.75 -22.16
N LYS A 97 -0.21 15.78 -22.61
CA LYS A 97 -0.15 17.11 -21.97
C LYS A 97 -1.46 17.91 -22.07
N GLY A 98 -2.24 17.80 -21.00
CA GLY A 98 -3.10 18.83 -20.40
C GLY A 98 -3.11 18.78 -18.86
N CYS A 99 -2.52 17.73 -18.26
CA CYS A 99 -2.48 17.52 -16.82
C CYS A 99 -1.05 17.20 -16.35
N ASP A 100 -0.25 18.23 -16.09
CA ASP A 100 0.75 18.11 -15.04
C ASP A 100 -0.01 17.86 -13.72
N VAL A 101 -0.19 16.59 -13.36
CA VAL A 101 -0.44 16.23 -11.96
C VAL A 101 0.93 16.29 -11.29
N PRO A 102 1.21 17.25 -10.38
CA PRO A 102 2.48 17.28 -9.70
C PRO A 102 2.70 15.97 -8.95
N GLY A 103 3.82 15.29 -9.19
CA GLY A 103 4.16 14.02 -8.53
C GLY A 103 3.72 12.79 -9.32
N LEU A 104 4.14 12.65 -10.56
CA LEU A 104 3.97 11.41 -11.32
C LEU A 104 5.29 10.98 -11.99
N ASP A 105 6.39 11.18 -11.25
CA ASP A 105 7.63 10.46 -11.48
C ASP A 105 7.46 9.01 -11.01
N ASP A 106 8.06 8.10 -11.76
CA ASP A 106 8.15 6.69 -11.40
C ASP A 106 8.83 6.57 -10.02
N PRO A 107 8.12 6.09 -8.96
CA PRO A 107 8.69 5.98 -7.61
C PRO A 107 9.85 4.98 -7.53
N TYR A 108 10.17 4.30 -8.64
CA TYR A 108 11.25 3.32 -8.78
C TYR A 108 12.24 3.65 -9.92
N ALA A 109 12.08 4.78 -10.61
CA ALA A 109 13.12 5.29 -11.50
C ALA A 109 14.19 5.95 -10.65
N ASP A 110 15.38 5.35 -10.69
CA ASP A 110 16.64 5.86 -10.14
C ASP A 110 16.59 7.25 -9.49
N GLY A 111 16.42 7.28 -8.16
CA GLY A 111 16.78 8.43 -7.34
C GLY A 111 15.81 9.60 -7.28
N HIS A 112 14.59 9.50 -7.81
CA HIS A 112 13.62 10.59 -7.77
C HIS A 112 12.40 10.25 -6.89
N GLY A 113 11.99 11.24 -6.09
CA GLY A 113 11.15 11.09 -4.92
C GLY A 113 9.78 10.44 -5.19
N GLY A 114 9.34 9.64 -4.22
CA GLY A 114 8.01 9.07 -4.21
C GLY A 114 6.93 10.16 -4.30
N VAL A 115 5.86 9.85 -5.03
CA VAL A 115 4.67 10.69 -5.16
C VAL A 115 4.10 11.02 -3.78
N GLN A 116 3.96 12.31 -3.49
CA GLN A 116 3.57 12.83 -2.18
C GLN A 116 2.08 13.23 -2.16
N PRO A 117 1.34 13.00 -1.06
CA PRO A 117 -0.09 13.35 -0.88
C PRO A 117 -0.48 14.82 -1.08
N SER A 118 0.48 15.73 -1.31
CA SER A 118 0.27 17.18 -1.16
C SER A 118 0.10 17.96 -2.47
N SER A 119 0.03 17.31 -3.63
CA SER A 119 -0.27 18.00 -4.91
C SER A 119 -1.76 18.31 -5.08
N PHE A 120 -2.57 17.96 -4.09
CA PHE A 120 -4.03 18.05 -4.06
C PHE A 120 -4.59 19.48 -4.05
N LYS A 121 -5.65 19.71 -4.84
CA LYS A 121 -6.57 20.84 -4.73
C LYS A 121 -7.93 20.33 -4.20
N PRO A 122 -8.35 20.68 -2.97
CA PRO A 122 -9.64 20.24 -2.42
C PRO A 122 -10.82 20.78 -3.23
N THR A 123 -11.70 19.88 -3.69
CA THR A 123 -12.92 20.24 -4.45
C THR A 123 -14.15 20.39 -3.55
N SER A 124 -14.18 19.81 -2.35
CA SER A 124 -15.21 20.11 -1.34
C SER A 124 -14.70 19.96 0.10
N LYS A 125 -15.10 20.88 0.99
CA LYS A 125 -14.83 20.83 2.43
C LYS A 125 -16.04 20.20 3.13
N SER A 126 -15.90 19.02 3.71
CA SER A 126 -16.83 18.54 4.74
C SER A 126 -16.07 18.12 5.98
N SER A 127 -16.12 18.95 7.02
CA SER A 127 -15.40 18.82 8.31
C SER A 127 -13.87 18.94 8.22
N LYS A 128 -13.23 19.32 9.34
CA LYS A 128 -11.77 19.61 9.43
C LYS A 128 -10.86 18.38 9.23
N VAL A 129 -11.40 17.18 9.01
CA VAL A 129 -10.66 15.90 9.10
C VAL A 129 -10.79 15.02 7.84
N ASP A 130 -11.91 15.11 7.12
CA ASP A 130 -12.18 14.30 5.93
C ASP A 130 -12.21 15.15 4.65
N TYR A 131 -11.48 14.72 3.63
CA TYR A 131 -11.48 15.30 2.30
C TYR A 131 -11.79 14.22 1.26
N TYR A 132 -12.41 14.62 0.16
CA TYR A 132 -12.69 13.73 -0.96
C TYR A 132 -11.93 14.21 -2.20
N GLU A 133 -11.25 13.27 -2.85
CA GLU A 133 -10.65 13.43 -4.17
C GLU A 133 -11.48 12.62 -5.15
N ALA A 134 -12.20 13.33 -6.01
CA ALA A 134 -12.84 12.71 -7.16
C ALA A 134 -11.74 12.20 -8.10
N ALA A 135 -11.94 11.03 -8.69
CA ALA A 135 -11.02 10.56 -9.71
C ALA A 135 -11.12 11.45 -10.96
N GLU A 136 -10.07 12.23 -11.22
CA GLU A 136 -9.89 13.00 -12.45
C GLU A 136 -8.91 12.26 -13.38
N SER A 137 -9.30 12.07 -14.63
CA SER A 137 -8.44 11.54 -15.70
C SER A 137 -7.55 12.64 -16.29
N GLN A 138 -6.58 12.24 -17.12
CA GLN A 138 -5.58 13.13 -17.75
C GLN A 138 -6.17 14.15 -18.75
N ASP A 139 -7.43 14.00 -19.15
CA ASP A 139 -8.18 14.93 -20.00
C ASP A 139 -9.32 15.66 -19.27
N GLY A 140 -9.40 15.52 -17.94
CA GLY A 140 -10.49 16.08 -17.12
C GLY A 140 -11.83 15.36 -17.28
N ALA A 141 -11.92 14.29 -18.08
CA ALA A 141 -13.12 13.49 -18.29
C ALA A 141 -12.86 12.02 -17.90
N ILE A 142 -13.48 11.54 -16.82
CA ILE A 142 -13.49 10.10 -16.47
C ILE A 142 -13.65 9.30 -17.76
N HIS A 143 -12.61 8.58 -18.21
CA HIS A 143 -12.64 7.84 -19.46
C HIS A 143 -13.63 6.69 -19.27
N ARG A 144 -14.90 6.96 -19.63
CA ARG A 144 -15.99 5.99 -19.59
C ARG A 144 -15.95 5.07 -20.81
N ASN A 145 -15.19 5.45 -21.83
CA ASN A 145 -15.06 4.69 -23.07
C ASN A 145 -13.58 4.40 -23.39
N PRO A 146 -13.09 3.19 -23.08
CA PRO A 146 -11.74 2.77 -23.41
C PRO A 146 -11.62 2.45 -24.91
N SER A 147 -11.67 3.44 -25.79
CA SER A 147 -11.24 3.24 -27.19
C SER A 147 -10.18 4.29 -27.50
N THR A 148 -8.93 3.89 -27.74
CA THR A 148 -8.44 3.38 -29.02
C THR A 148 -7.00 2.87 -28.78
N SER A 149 -6.57 1.90 -29.60
CA SER A 149 -5.24 1.25 -29.52
C SER A 149 -4.12 2.21 -29.11
N ILE A 150 -3.54 2.03 -27.91
CA ILE A 150 -2.34 2.77 -27.52
C ILE A 150 -1.22 2.31 -28.48
N PRO A 151 -0.65 3.21 -29.31
CA PRO A 151 0.29 2.80 -30.34
C PRO A 151 1.50 2.08 -29.76
N GLY A 152 1.84 0.92 -30.35
CA GLY A 152 2.96 0.10 -29.89
C GLY A 152 2.74 -0.64 -28.57
N SER A 153 1.52 -0.61 -28.02
CA SER A 153 1.17 -1.42 -26.85
C SER A 153 0.84 -2.86 -27.23
N GLN A 154 1.27 -3.80 -26.40
CA GLN A 154 0.81 -5.18 -26.45
C GLN A 154 -0.54 -5.28 -25.74
N LEU A 155 -1.47 -6.03 -26.32
CA LEU A 155 -2.79 -6.28 -25.72
C LEU A 155 -2.81 -7.67 -25.09
N LEU A 156 -3.06 -7.73 -23.78
CA LEU A 156 -3.15 -8.98 -23.03
C LEU A 156 -4.60 -9.25 -22.60
N PRO A 157 -5.24 -10.34 -23.04
CA PRO A 157 -6.62 -10.65 -22.67
C PRO A 157 -6.75 -10.98 -21.18
N PHE A 158 -7.86 -10.57 -20.55
CA PHE A 158 -8.18 -10.88 -19.17
C PHE A 158 -9.69 -10.95 -18.90
N GLY A 159 -10.09 -11.84 -17.98
CA GLY A 159 -11.42 -11.83 -17.34
C GLY A 159 -11.44 -11.11 -15.99
N THR A 160 -10.29 -11.07 -15.30
CA THR A 160 -10.08 -10.31 -14.06
C THR A 160 -8.71 -9.63 -14.10
N LEU A 161 -8.65 -8.36 -13.73
CA LEU A 161 -7.41 -7.58 -13.57
C LEU A 161 -7.31 -7.09 -12.12
N ILE A 162 -6.28 -7.57 -11.40
CA ILE A 162 -5.97 -7.13 -10.04
C ILE A 162 -4.82 -6.12 -10.10
N ASP A 163 -5.07 -4.89 -9.64
CA ASP A 163 -4.07 -3.82 -9.63
C ASP A 163 -3.39 -3.68 -8.27
N CYS A 164 -2.11 -4.05 -8.23
CA CYS A 164 -1.23 -3.96 -7.06
C CYS A 164 -0.09 -2.94 -7.28
N THR A 165 -0.27 -1.92 -8.13
CA THR A 165 0.78 -0.95 -8.49
C THR A 165 1.07 0.10 -7.40
N GLY A 166 0.32 0.07 -6.30
CA GLY A 166 0.48 0.95 -5.14
C GLY A 166 -0.29 2.27 -5.25
N GLU A 167 -0.05 3.18 -4.30
CA GLU A 167 -0.85 4.41 -4.15
C GLU A 167 -0.90 5.28 -5.41
N SER A 168 0.17 5.26 -6.20
CA SER A 168 0.34 6.04 -7.43
C SER A 168 -0.31 5.38 -8.65
N SER A 169 -1.13 4.35 -8.48
CA SER A 169 -1.82 3.69 -9.59
C SER A 169 -2.54 4.71 -10.47
N ARG A 170 -2.07 4.83 -11.72
CA ARG A 170 -2.74 5.63 -12.75
C ARG A 170 -4.02 4.94 -13.22
N LEU A 171 -4.02 3.61 -13.27
CA LEU A 171 -5.15 2.84 -13.78
C LEU A 171 -6.39 2.99 -12.88
N VAL A 172 -6.21 2.96 -11.56
CA VAL A 172 -7.26 3.27 -10.58
C VAL A 172 -7.87 4.66 -10.82
N ARG A 173 -7.02 5.66 -11.08
CA ARG A 173 -7.48 7.04 -11.37
C ARG A 173 -8.23 7.12 -12.70
N THR A 174 -7.65 6.59 -13.78
CA THR A 174 -8.26 6.58 -15.12
C THR A 174 -9.58 5.82 -15.14
N LEU A 175 -9.68 4.73 -14.37
CA LEU A 175 -10.92 3.97 -14.20
C LEU A 175 -11.87 4.63 -13.20
N GLY A 176 -11.66 5.87 -12.75
CA GLY A 176 -12.66 6.63 -12.01
C GLY A 176 -12.94 6.12 -10.60
N PHE A 177 -11.93 5.62 -9.88
CA PHE A 177 -12.07 5.25 -8.47
C PHE A 177 -11.80 6.44 -7.56
N ASP A 178 -12.86 6.98 -6.95
CA ASP A 178 -12.73 8.09 -6.01
C ASP A 178 -11.97 7.67 -4.75
N ARG A 179 -11.24 8.62 -4.17
CA ARG A 179 -10.42 8.43 -2.98
C ARG A 179 -10.90 9.31 -1.85
N ARG A 180 -11.13 8.72 -0.68
CA ARG A 180 -11.30 9.45 0.58
C ARG A 180 -9.93 9.66 1.20
N LEU A 181 -9.63 10.90 1.54
CA LEU A 181 -8.39 11.32 2.17
C LEU A 181 -8.69 11.73 3.62
N VAL A 182 -8.00 11.10 4.56
CA VAL A 182 -8.04 11.48 5.97
C VAL A 182 -6.74 12.21 6.29
N ARG A 183 -6.84 13.48 6.65
CA ARG A 183 -5.67 14.29 7.03
C ARG A 183 -5.55 14.32 8.55
N MET A 184 -4.47 13.73 9.04
CA MET A 184 -4.01 13.89 10.42
C MET A 184 -3.14 15.16 10.49
N GLY A 185 -2.79 15.63 11.69
CA GLY A 185 -1.91 16.80 11.85
C GLY A 185 -0.60 16.67 11.05
N THR A 186 0.14 17.78 10.93
CA THR A 186 1.43 17.81 10.23
C THR A 186 2.37 16.72 10.75
N ALA A 187 2.82 15.82 9.87
CA ALA A 187 3.77 14.78 10.21
C ALA A 187 4.78 14.59 9.07
N ILE A 188 6.08 14.73 9.38
CA ILE A 188 7.17 14.51 8.42
C ILE A 188 7.94 13.26 8.84
N GLY A 189 7.80 12.20 8.05
CA GLY A 189 8.58 10.98 8.21
C GLY A 189 9.97 11.13 7.60
N LEU A 190 11.01 10.69 8.31
CA LEU A 190 12.36 10.51 7.81
C LEU A 190 12.70 9.03 7.86
N VAL A 191 13.07 8.47 6.71
CA VAL A 191 13.48 7.08 6.56
C VAL A 191 14.95 7.02 6.18
N VAL A 192 15.70 6.13 6.84
CA VAL A 192 17.11 5.87 6.60
C VAL A 192 17.30 4.38 6.32
N ASN A 193 17.96 4.07 5.22
CA ASN A 193 18.44 2.76 4.84
C ASN A 193 19.97 2.77 4.80
N ALA A 194 20.59 2.02 5.70
CA ALA A 194 22.03 1.74 5.68
C ALA A 194 22.27 0.23 5.59
N LEU A 195 23.46 -0.16 5.14
CA LEU A 195 23.88 -1.55 5.04
C LEU A 195 24.82 -1.89 6.20
N PHE A 196 24.92 -3.18 6.50
CA PHE A 196 25.90 -3.68 7.46
C PHE A 196 27.32 -3.39 6.97
N ALA A 197 28.17 -2.83 7.82
CA ALA A 197 29.59 -2.60 7.58
C ALA A 197 30.45 -3.86 7.78
N GLY A 198 29.89 -4.91 8.40
CA GLY A 198 30.64 -6.11 8.76
C GLY A 198 31.35 -6.01 10.11
N GLU A 199 30.95 -5.05 10.95
CA GLU A 199 31.54 -4.85 12.28
C GLU A 199 31.10 -5.95 13.27
N PRO A 200 31.97 -6.35 14.22
CA PRO A 200 31.61 -7.29 15.28
C PRO A 200 30.40 -6.79 16.08
N GLY A 201 29.39 -7.65 16.27
CA GLY A 201 28.19 -7.31 17.04
C GLY A 201 27.14 -6.48 16.31
N GLU A 202 27.39 -6.07 15.05
CA GLU A 202 26.45 -5.27 14.25
C GLU A 202 25.09 -5.96 14.04
N ARG A 203 25.11 -7.28 13.87
CA ARG A 203 23.89 -8.13 13.76
C ARG A 203 23.11 -8.23 15.08
N SER A 204 23.72 -7.85 16.19
CA SER A 204 23.17 -7.98 17.54
C SER A 204 22.80 -6.63 18.16
N ILE A 205 22.93 -5.52 17.43
CA ILE A 205 22.51 -4.18 17.90
C ILE A 205 21.02 -4.24 18.26
N PRO A 206 20.64 -3.91 19.52
CA PRO A 206 19.25 -3.94 19.94
C PRO A 206 18.36 -3.02 19.09
N GLU A 207 17.18 -3.51 18.74
CA GLU A 207 16.15 -2.68 18.13
C GLU A 207 15.69 -1.58 19.08
N VAL A 208 15.37 -0.41 18.51
CA VAL A 208 14.94 0.75 19.28
C VAL A 208 13.52 1.10 18.89
N ARG A 209 12.68 1.39 19.89
CA ARG A 209 11.41 2.09 19.72
C ARG A 209 11.30 3.15 20.80
N SER A 210 11.27 4.40 20.39
CA SER A 210 11.10 5.54 21.29
C SER A 210 10.07 6.52 20.75
N SER A 211 9.28 7.10 21.66
CA SER A 211 8.33 8.16 21.34
C SER A 211 8.30 9.18 22.45
N ALA A 212 8.30 10.47 22.09
CA ALA A 212 8.17 11.58 23.03
C ALA A 212 6.82 11.58 23.78
N ALA A 213 5.82 10.87 23.28
CA ALA A 213 4.53 10.68 23.95
C ALA A 213 4.60 9.71 25.13
N ARG A 214 5.69 8.94 25.27
CA ARG A 214 5.91 8.04 26.41
C ARG A 214 6.74 8.77 27.46
N GLY A 215 6.28 8.78 28.71
CA GLY A 215 6.86 9.59 29.81
C GLY A 215 8.31 9.27 30.18
N ASP A 216 8.90 8.20 29.63
CA ASP A 216 10.25 7.69 29.83
C ASP A 216 11.24 8.08 28.71
N TRP A 217 10.85 8.95 27.78
CA TRP A 217 11.65 9.22 26.57
C TRP A 217 13.02 9.87 26.81
N ARG A 218 13.29 10.49 27.97
CA ARG A 218 14.49 11.33 28.21
C ARG A 218 15.82 10.58 28.09
N ASP A 219 15.87 9.30 28.44
CA ASP A 219 17.08 8.47 28.37
C ASP A 219 17.15 7.61 27.10
N THR A 220 16.13 7.71 26.25
CA THR A 220 16.06 6.98 24.97
C THR A 220 16.87 7.67 23.86
N ALA A 221 16.99 7.02 22.70
CA ALA A 221 17.63 7.62 21.51
C ALA A 221 17.00 8.98 21.14
N ALA A 222 15.67 9.12 21.21
CA ALA A 222 14.99 10.40 20.97
C ALA A 222 15.37 11.47 22.02
N GLY A 223 15.49 11.07 23.29
CA GLY A 223 15.90 11.95 24.38
C GLY A 223 17.32 12.50 24.21
N ARG A 224 18.26 11.63 23.82
CA ARG A 224 19.64 12.04 23.51
C ARG A 224 19.70 12.99 22.31
N LEU A 225 19.00 12.67 21.22
CA LEU A 225 18.90 13.54 20.05
C LEU A 225 18.28 14.91 20.38
N GLY A 226 17.25 14.96 21.23
CA GLY A 226 16.64 16.22 21.67
C GLY A 226 17.61 17.14 22.41
N LYS A 227 18.50 16.59 23.26
CA LYS A 227 19.57 17.37 23.93
C LYS A 227 20.56 18.00 22.94
N GLU A 228 20.66 17.44 21.74
CA GLU A 228 21.51 17.94 20.64
C GLU A 228 20.74 18.88 19.70
N GLY A 229 19.47 19.20 20.00
CA GLY A 229 18.61 20.04 19.18
C GLY A 229 17.93 19.32 18.01
N ILE A 230 17.91 17.99 18.01
CA ILE A 230 17.21 17.16 17.03
C ILE A 230 15.92 16.65 17.66
N ASP A 231 14.82 17.40 17.49
CA ASP A 231 13.53 17.08 18.08
C ASP A 231 12.72 16.12 17.21
N LEU A 232 12.33 14.99 17.81
CA LEU A 232 11.57 13.93 17.17
C LEU A 232 10.28 13.65 17.95
N GLU A 233 9.20 13.30 17.25
CA GLU A 233 8.01 12.75 17.90
C GLU A 233 8.19 11.26 18.23
N ASN A 234 8.86 10.53 17.33
CA ASN A 234 9.20 9.13 17.50
C ASN A 234 10.42 8.75 16.64
N ILE A 235 11.09 7.66 17.03
CA ILE A 235 12.14 6.98 16.29
C ILE A 235 12.02 5.47 16.50
N GLU A 236 12.12 4.72 15.41
CA GLU A 236 12.22 3.27 15.41
C GLU A 236 13.43 2.83 14.60
N TYR A 237 14.17 1.87 15.14
CA TYR A 237 15.27 1.19 14.48
C TYR A 237 14.96 -0.30 14.39
N MET A 238 15.05 -0.83 13.16
CA MET A 238 14.91 -2.24 12.83
C MET A 238 16.12 -2.71 12.03
N ARG A 239 16.43 -4.01 12.11
CA ARG A 239 17.54 -4.61 11.38
C ARG A 239 17.09 -5.91 10.72
N ASP A 240 17.47 -6.10 9.47
CA ASP A 240 17.18 -7.36 8.77
C ASP A 240 18.50 -8.04 8.41
N PRO A 241 18.86 -9.15 9.10
CA PRO A 241 20.08 -9.89 8.84
C PRO A 241 20.12 -10.61 7.47
N HIS A 242 18.96 -10.87 6.87
CA HIS A 242 18.84 -11.52 5.56
C HIS A 242 19.06 -10.51 4.42
N ALA A 243 18.65 -9.26 4.63
CA ALA A 243 18.91 -8.15 3.71
C ALA A 243 20.21 -7.38 4.02
N SER A 244 20.84 -7.65 5.17
CA SER A 244 21.99 -6.89 5.71
C SER A 244 21.71 -5.39 5.78
N THR A 245 20.52 -5.03 6.28
CA THR A 245 20.02 -3.65 6.30
C THR A 245 19.80 -3.16 7.73
N HIS A 246 20.29 -1.95 8.01
CA HIS A 246 19.84 -1.10 9.10
C HIS A 246 18.74 -0.16 8.59
N PHE A 247 17.61 -0.16 9.26
CA PHE A 247 16.47 0.69 8.91
C PHE A 247 16.11 1.59 10.09
N VAL A 248 16.09 2.89 9.87
CA VAL A 248 15.54 3.86 10.83
C VAL A 248 14.35 4.56 10.19
N VAL A 249 13.27 4.68 10.95
CA VAL A 249 12.14 5.56 10.62
C VAL A 249 11.89 6.47 11.81
N ALA A 250 11.75 7.76 11.56
CA ALA A 250 11.48 8.76 12.58
C ALA A 250 10.42 9.75 12.10
N THR A 251 9.61 10.28 13.02
CA THR A 251 8.81 11.48 12.74
C THR A 251 9.56 12.68 13.27
N VAL A 252 10.05 13.53 12.38
CA VAL A 252 10.90 14.69 12.70
C VAL A 252 10.06 15.96 12.70
N LYS A 253 10.28 16.84 13.68
CA LYS A 253 9.60 18.14 13.70
C LYS A 253 10.07 19.04 12.56
N ARG A 254 9.15 19.83 12.00
CA ARG A 254 9.46 20.78 10.91
C ARG A 254 10.57 21.74 11.29
N GLU A 255 10.54 22.24 12.52
CA GLU A 255 11.49 23.21 13.07
C GLU A 255 12.90 22.64 13.11
N THR A 256 13.04 21.35 13.46
CA THR A 256 14.33 20.65 13.41
C THR A 256 14.86 20.57 11.98
N LEU A 257 14.04 20.16 11.02
CA LEU A 257 14.47 20.08 9.62
C LEU A 257 14.91 21.46 9.09
N GLN A 258 14.18 22.52 9.43
CA GLN A 258 14.51 23.90 9.05
C GLN A 258 15.81 24.38 9.71
N LYS A 259 15.98 24.18 11.02
CA LYS A 259 17.18 24.58 11.77
C LYS A 259 18.46 23.92 11.24
N HIS A 260 18.32 22.69 10.74
CA HIS A 260 19.43 21.93 10.15
C HIS A 260 19.64 22.23 8.65
N GLY A 261 18.91 23.19 8.07
CA GLY A 261 19.11 23.66 6.69
C GLY A 261 18.63 22.66 5.63
N LEU A 262 17.64 21.81 5.93
CA LEU A 262 17.22 20.75 5.00
C LEU A 262 16.38 21.26 3.82
N PHE A 263 15.82 22.46 3.89
CA PHE A 263 14.94 22.99 2.85
C PHE A 263 15.58 24.17 2.13
N LEU A 264 15.60 24.10 0.80
CA LEU A 264 16.06 25.20 -0.07
C LEU A 264 15.10 26.39 0.00
N ASP A 265 13.79 26.10 -0.06
CA ASP A 265 12.71 27.05 0.22
C ASP A 265 11.85 26.53 1.39
N PRO A 266 12.03 27.06 2.61
CA PRO A 266 11.25 26.65 3.77
C PRO A 266 9.82 27.22 3.78
N THR A 267 9.49 28.13 2.85
CA THR A 267 8.20 28.85 2.79
C THR A 267 7.13 28.12 1.98
N ARG A 268 7.48 26.99 1.35
CA ARG A 268 6.54 26.19 0.55
C ARG A 268 5.25 25.87 1.32
N PRO A 269 4.08 25.97 0.66
CA PRO A 269 2.78 26.12 1.35
C PRO A 269 2.19 24.83 1.91
N SER A 270 2.74 23.66 1.59
CA SER A 270 2.27 22.36 2.08
C SER A 270 3.44 21.44 2.41
N VAL A 271 3.20 20.45 3.29
CA VAL A 271 4.23 19.50 3.74
C VAL A 271 4.83 18.74 2.56
N GLY A 272 4.04 18.06 1.72
CA GLY A 272 4.63 17.36 0.58
C GLY A 272 5.30 18.28 -0.47
N LYS A 273 4.93 19.57 -0.60
CA LYS A 273 5.72 20.53 -1.41
C LYS A 273 7.05 20.87 -0.74
N LEU A 274 7.02 21.00 0.59
CA LEU A 274 8.20 21.29 1.41
C LEU A 274 9.21 20.14 1.35
N VAL A 275 8.75 18.88 1.37
CA VAL A 275 9.62 17.69 1.29
C VAL A 275 9.80 17.14 -0.13
N ALA A 276 9.39 17.90 -1.15
CA ALA A 276 9.61 17.54 -2.55
C ALA A 276 11.11 17.47 -2.87
N ALA A 277 11.48 16.57 -3.78
CA ALA A 277 12.89 16.27 -4.08
C ALA A 277 13.68 17.51 -4.56
N ASP A 278 13.02 18.44 -5.25
CA ASP A 278 13.59 19.70 -5.73
C ASP A 278 13.79 20.75 -4.62
N ASN A 279 13.31 20.50 -3.41
CA ASN A 279 13.40 21.42 -2.27
C ASN A 279 14.29 20.93 -1.14
N VAL A 280 14.81 19.70 -1.23
CA VAL A 280 15.52 19.05 -0.13
C VAL A 280 17.02 19.07 -0.38
N ASP A 281 17.79 19.62 0.56
CA ASP A 281 19.24 19.49 0.57
C ASP A 281 19.61 18.05 0.98
N ASN A 282 20.04 17.26 -0.01
CA ASN A 282 20.39 15.86 0.16
C ASN A 282 21.63 15.64 1.04
N GLU A 283 22.56 16.60 1.09
CA GLU A 283 23.75 16.48 1.93
C GLU A 283 23.39 16.73 3.39
N ALA A 284 22.63 17.78 3.67
CA ALA A 284 22.08 18.08 4.99
C ALA A 284 21.22 16.93 5.51
N LEU A 285 20.37 16.37 4.65
CA LEU A 285 19.53 15.21 4.97
C LEU A 285 20.38 13.98 5.35
N ARG A 286 21.46 13.69 4.61
CA ARG A 286 22.38 12.58 4.92
C ARG A 286 23.14 12.80 6.22
N ARG A 287 23.56 14.02 6.52
CA ARG A 287 24.19 14.36 7.81
C ARG A 287 23.23 14.10 8.97
N LEU A 288 21.97 14.54 8.87
CA LEU A 288 20.95 14.26 9.88
C LEU A 288 20.69 12.75 10.02
N ALA A 289 20.55 12.02 8.92
CA ALA A 289 20.36 10.57 8.96
C ALA A 289 21.52 9.83 9.64
N ARG A 290 22.76 10.28 9.44
CA ARG A 290 23.93 9.71 10.14
C ARG A 290 23.82 9.90 11.66
N ARG A 291 23.34 11.06 12.12
CA ARG A 291 23.09 11.30 13.56
C ARG A 291 22.05 10.33 14.11
N LEU A 292 20.97 10.10 13.38
CA LEU A 292 19.92 9.13 13.77
C LEU A 292 20.46 7.71 13.87
N LEU A 293 21.27 7.26 12.89
CA LEU A 293 21.93 5.94 12.91
C LEU A 293 22.85 5.78 14.12
N LEU A 294 23.69 6.77 14.40
CA LEU A 294 24.60 6.74 15.55
C LEU A 294 23.82 6.69 16.89
N ALA A 295 22.71 7.44 17.00
CA ALA A 295 21.91 7.47 18.22
C ALA A 295 21.26 6.13 18.58
N VAL A 296 21.06 5.25 17.59
CA VAL A 296 20.55 3.89 17.75
C VAL A 296 21.65 2.81 17.76
N GLY A 297 22.92 3.21 17.74
CA GLY A 297 24.08 2.33 17.87
C GLY A 297 24.59 1.72 16.57
N VAL A 298 24.12 2.19 15.40
CA VAL A 298 24.65 1.73 14.10
C VAL A 298 26.07 2.30 13.89
N PRO A 299 27.03 1.50 13.40
CA PRO A 299 28.41 1.96 13.19
C PRO A 299 28.52 3.19 12.28
N VAL A 300 29.51 4.05 12.57
CA VAL A 300 29.75 5.29 11.80
C VAL A 300 30.08 5.01 10.33
N ASN A 301 30.76 3.90 10.05
CA ASN A 301 31.17 3.45 8.73
C ASN A 301 30.10 2.67 7.98
N ALA A 302 28.94 2.37 8.58
CA ALA A 302 27.82 1.70 7.90
C ALA A 302 27.44 2.46 6.62
N PRO A 303 27.63 1.91 5.42
CA PRO A 303 27.38 2.65 4.20
C PRO A 303 25.88 2.84 4.00
N PHE A 304 25.48 3.99 3.44
CA PHE A 304 24.10 4.17 3.02
C PHE A 304 23.75 3.20 1.88
N ALA A 305 22.49 2.76 1.82
CA ALA A 305 22.03 1.90 0.73
C ALA A 305 22.17 2.59 -0.64
N ARG A 306 22.47 1.82 -1.69
CA ARG A 306 22.66 2.38 -3.04
C ARG A 306 21.41 3.09 -3.56
N HIS A 307 20.25 2.48 -3.34
CA HIS A 307 18.97 3.02 -3.77
C HIS A 307 18.18 3.48 -2.55
N ASN A 308 17.57 4.65 -2.70
CA ASN A 308 16.75 5.29 -1.70
C ASN A 308 17.34 5.32 -0.26
N PRO A 309 18.56 5.85 -0.07
CA PRO A 309 19.27 5.80 1.20
C PRO A 309 18.62 6.61 2.33
N VAL A 310 18.16 7.83 2.04
CA VAL A 310 17.55 8.72 3.03
C VAL A 310 16.44 9.51 2.38
N HIS A 311 15.22 9.45 2.92
CA HIS A 311 14.00 9.99 2.29
C HIS A 311 13.13 10.69 3.32
N LEU A 312 12.52 11.80 2.91
CA LEU A 312 11.45 12.46 3.65
C LEU A 312 10.09 12.11 3.05
N PHE A 313 9.10 11.86 3.90
CA PHE A 313 7.73 11.52 3.53
C PHE A 313 6.74 12.44 4.24
N ASP A 314 5.73 12.91 3.51
CA ASP A 314 4.54 13.53 4.11
C ASP A 314 3.62 12.44 4.68
N PHE A 315 3.60 12.33 6.01
CA PHE A 315 2.76 11.41 6.76
C PHE A 315 1.44 12.05 7.24
N SER A 316 1.13 13.26 6.75
CA SER A 316 -0.02 14.03 7.20
C SER A 316 -1.35 13.50 6.67
N ALA A 317 -1.37 12.69 5.60
CA ALA A 317 -2.60 12.19 5.02
C ALA A 317 -2.55 10.69 4.70
N ARG A 318 -3.73 10.06 4.71
CA ARG A 318 -3.95 8.68 4.29
C ARG A 318 -5.08 8.63 3.27
N GLY A 319 -4.95 7.81 2.25
CA GLY A 319 -5.95 7.67 1.19
C GLY A 319 -6.49 6.25 1.07
N HIS A 320 -7.82 6.15 0.95
CA HIS A 320 -8.53 4.88 0.73
C HIS A 320 -9.55 5.05 -0.38
N LEU A 321 -9.68 4.08 -1.28
CA LEU A 321 -10.70 4.14 -2.32
C LEU A 321 -12.10 3.95 -1.72
N THR A 322 -13.08 4.64 -2.29
CA THR A 322 -14.49 4.53 -1.88
C THR A 322 -15.19 3.28 -2.44
N LYS A 323 -14.62 2.68 -3.49
CA LYS A 323 -15.07 1.43 -4.11
C LYS A 323 -13.94 0.40 -4.09
N HIS A 324 -14.27 -0.86 -3.81
CA HIS A 324 -13.29 -1.95 -3.71
C HIS A 324 -13.04 -2.68 -5.03
N GLY A 325 -13.92 -2.51 -6.01
CA GLY A 325 -13.79 -3.12 -7.34
C GLY A 325 -14.78 -2.51 -8.32
N ARG A 326 -14.65 -2.87 -9.60
CA ARG A 326 -15.52 -2.41 -10.69
C ARG A 326 -15.69 -3.52 -11.71
N VAL A 327 -16.88 -3.62 -12.28
CA VAL A 327 -17.11 -4.42 -13.48
C VAL A 327 -16.92 -3.52 -14.70
N LEU A 328 -16.01 -3.91 -15.58
CA LEU A 328 -15.79 -3.30 -16.88
C LEU A 328 -16.82 -3.87 -17.85
N ARG A 329 -17.59 -2.98 -18.48
CA ARG A 329 -18.64 -3.34 -19.44
C ARG A 329 -18.54 -2.43 -20.65
N PRO A 330 -18.47 -2.96 -21.88
CA PRO A 330 -18.60 -2.13 -23.07
C PRO A 330 -20.01 -1.53 -23.12
N GLU A 331 -20.12 -0.34 -23.71
CA GLU A 331 -21.40 0.33 -23.87
C GLU A 331 -22.29 -0.50 -24.81
N GLY A 332 -23.48 -0.91 -24.35
CA GLY A 332 -24.40 -1.76 -25.12
C GLY A 332 -24.05 -3.25 -25.18
N ALA A 333 -23.09 -3.73 -24.37
CA ALA A 333 -22.65 -5.13 -24.39
C ALA A 333 -23.68 -6.14 -23.85
N GLU A 334 -23.62 -7.36 -24.39
CA GLU A 334 -24.36 -8.53 -23.89
C GLU A 334 -23.68 -9.14 -22.64
N ARG A 335 -24.43 -9.96 -21.88
CA ARG A 335 -23.86 -10.76 -20.77
C ARG A 335 -22.73 -11.64 -21.31
N GLY A 336 -21.56 -11.59 -20.66
CA GLY A 336 -20.39 -12.39 -21.04
C GLY A 336 -19.22 -11.60 -21.62
N GLN A 337 -19.41 -10.30 -21.93
CA GLN A 337 -18.33 -9.38 -22.36
C GLN A 337 -17.82 -8.51 -21.20
N GLU A 338 -18.00 -8.98 -19.97
CA GLU A 338 -17.68 -8.27 -18.73
C GLU A 338 -16.32 -8.72 -18.20
N ALA A 339 -15.59 -7.81 -17.54
CA ALA A 339 -14.41 -8.17 -16.78
C ALA A 339 -14.40 -7.52 -15.40
N LEU A 340 -13.72 -8.13 -14.45
CA LEU A 340 -13.61 -7.62 -13.08
C LEU A 340 -12.29 -6.87 -12.90
N PHE A 341 -12.34 -5.63 -12.43
CA PHE A 341 -11.17 -4.85 -12.02
C PHE A 341 -11.14 -4.68 -10.51
N ILE A 342 -10.04 -5.05 -9.86
CA ILE A 342 -9.90 -5.02 -8.40
C ILE A 342 -8.57 -4.38 -7.99
N PRO A 343 -8.56 -3.18 -7.39
CA PRO A 343 -7.38 -2.67 -6.71
C PRO A 343 -7.09 -3.45 -5.42
N ALA A 344 -5.82 -3.67 -5.09
CA ALA A 344 -5.38 -4.32 -3.85
C ALA A 344 -4.08 -3.70 -3.30
N GLY A 345 -3.79 -3.95 -2.02
CA GLY A 345 -2.66 -3.34 -1.32
C GLY A 345 -2.76 -1.80 -1.27
N ASP A 346 -1.63 -1.12 -1.40
CA ASP A 346 -1.57 0.34 -1.31
C ASP A 346 -2.33 1.07 -2.44
N ALA A 347 -2.68 0.39 -3.55
CA ALA A 347 -3.55 0.95 -4.57
C ALA A 347 -4.99 1.14 -4.08
N LEU A 348 -5.43 0.27 -3.16
CA LEU A 348 -6.73 0.32 -2.53
C LEU A 348 -6.72 1.10 -1.22
N HIS A 349 -5.76 0.81 -0.34
CA HIS A 349 -5.70 1.34 1.00
C HIS A 349 -4.27 1.68 1.42
N ASN A 350 -3.92 2.97 1.48
CA ASN A 350 -2.61 3.40 1.94
C ASN A 350 -2.49 3.33 3.49
N PRO A 351 -1.61 2.49 4.03
CA PRO A 351 -1.42 2.30 5.47
C PRO A 351 -0.57 3.42 6.10
N PHE A 352 -0.77 3.69 7.39
CA PHE A 352 0.17 4.50 8.15
C PHE A 352 1.34 3.65 8.63
N TRP A 353 2.54 3.93 8.13
CA TRP A 353 3.71 3.07 8.35
C TRP A 353 4.05 2.86 9.84
N PRO A 354 3.97 3.89 10.71
CA PRO A 354 4.24 3.69 12.14
C PRO A 354 3.33 2.67 12.82
N GLN A 355 2.09 2.51 12.35
CA GLN A 355 1.13 1.50 12.86
C GLN A 355 1.50 0.07 12.45
N GLY A 356 2.41 -0.13 11.49
CA GLY A 356 2.87 -1.46 11.08
C GLY A 356 1.80 -2.31 10.41
N LEU A 357 0.80 -1.68 9.80
CA LEU A 357 -0.32 -2.40 9.17
C LEU A 357 -0.02 -2.82 7.73
N GLY A 358 0.87 -2.10 7.02
CA GLY A 358 0.92 -2.10 5.56
C GLY A 358 0.94 -3.47 4.87
N VAL A 359 2.01 -4.26 5.05
CA VAL A 359 2.08 -5.59 4.41
C VAL A 359 0.98 -6.53 4.90
N ASN A 360 0.57 -6.40 6.16
CA ASN A 360 -0.43 -7.26 6.75
C ASN A 360 -1.80 -7.01 6.11
N THR A 361 -2.30 -5.77 6.13
CA THR A 361 -3.52 -5.43 5.39
C THR A 361 -3.39 -5.65 3.89
N GLY A 362 -2.20 -5.41 3.32
CA GLY A 362 -1.91 -5.68 1.91
C GLY A 362 -2.19 -7.13 1.51
N ILE A 363 -1.68 -8.10 2.27
CA ILE A 363 -1.94 -9.53 2.03
C ILE A 363 -3.44 -9.83 2.15
N HIS A 364 -4.10 -9.34 3.20
CA HIS A 364 -5.53 -9.61 3.38
C HIS A 364 -6.40 -9.01 2.26
N THR A 365 -6.09 -7.82 1.76
CA THR A 365 -6.78 -7.19 0.61
C THR A 365 -6.51 -7.95 -0.69
N GLY A 366 -5.28 -8.42 -0.90
CA GLY A 366 -4.93 -9.30 -2.02
C GLY A 366 -5.70 -10.63 -1.99
N LEU A 367 -5.79 -11.27 -0.83
CA LEU A 367 -6.57 -12.50 -0.66
C LEU A 367 -8.07 -12.28 -0.87
N ASN A 368 -8.62 -11.13 -0.44
CA ASN A 368 -9.99 -10.76 -0.75
C ASN A 368 -10.22 -10.59 -2.26
N ALA A 369 -9.26 -9.98 -2.97
CA ALA A 369 -9.32 -9.83 -4.42
C ALA A 369 -9.28 -11.20 -5.13
N VAL A 370 -8.42 -12.11 -4.69
CA VAL A 370 -8.36 -13.49 -5.18
C VAL A 370 -9.66 -14.24 -4.94
N TRP A 371 -10.25 -14.11 -3.75
CA TRP A 371 -11.53 -14.75 -3.44
C TRP A 371 -12.66 -14.25 -4.35
N ALA A 372 -12.78 -12.94 -4.53
CA ALA A 372 -13.78 -12.35 -5.43
C ALA A 372 -13.56 -12.79 -6.89
N ALA A 373 -12.30 -12.84 -7.34
CA ALA A 373 -11.93 -13.35 -8.66
C ALA A 373 -12.29 -14.83 -8.82
N HIS A 374 -12.10 -15.64 -7.79
CA HIS A 374 -12.49 -17.05 -7.77
C HIS A 374 -14.01 -17.21 -7.85
N CYS A 375 -14.79 -16.47 -7.05
CA CYS A 375 -16.26 -16.49 -7.14
C CYS A 375 -16.74 -16.12 -8.54
N TRP A 376 -16.17 -15.06 -9.14
CA TRP A 376 -16.47 -14.65 -10.51
C TRP A 376 -16.17 -15.75 -11.53
N ALA A 377 -14.97 -16.34 -11.46
CA ALA A 377 -14.57 -17.44 -12.35
C ALA A 377 -15.43 -18.70 -12.16
N ALA A 378 -15.98 -18.92 -10.96
CA ALA A 378 -16.91 -20.01 -10.66
C ALA A 378 -18.35 -19.75 -11.13
N GLY A 379 -18.62 -18.63 -11.82
CA GLY A 379 -19.92 -18.30 -12.39
C GLY A 379 -20.83 -17.45 -11.49
N ALA A 380 -20.31 -16.89 -10.40
CA ALA A 380 -21.07 -15.92 -9.61
C ALA A 380 -21.39 -14.67 -10.45
N THR A 381 -22.53 -14.04 -10.18
CA THR A 381 -22.85 -12.76 -10.82
C THR A 381 -21.86 -11.67 -10.41
N ALA A 382 -21.76 -10.62 -11.22
CA ALA A 382 -20.89 -9.47 -10.96
C ALA A 382 -21.16 -8.86 -9.58
N ASP A 383 -22.44 -8.71 -9.24
CA ASP A 383 -22.86 -8.15 -7.96
C ASP A 383 -22.51 -9.09 -6.79
N ALA A 384 -22.63 -10.41 -6.97
CA ALA A 384 -22.26 -11.37 -5.93
C ALA A 384 -20.75 -11.37 -5.67
N ALA A 385 -19.92 -11.36 -6.72
CA ALA A 385 -18.47 -11.29 -6.59
C ALA A 385 -18.01 -9.97 -5.93
N LEU A 386 -18.60 -8.83 -6.32
CA LEU A 386 -18.32 -7.53 -5.68
C LEU A 386 -18.85 -7.46 -4.24
N ALA A 387 -19.93 -8.17 -3.91
CA ALA A 387 -20.43 -8.25 -2.54
C ALA A 387 -19.48 -9.04 -1.65
N GLU A 388 -18.96 -10.19 -2.10
CA GLU A 388 -17.92 -10.95 -1.38
C GLU A 388 -16.65 -10.10 -1.17
N LEU A 389 -16.24 -9.36 -2.20
CA LEU A 389 -15.11 -8.42 -2.12
C LEU A 389 -15.35 -7.33 -1.06
N THR A 390 -16.54 -6.72 -1.09
CA THR A 390 -16.91 -5.63 -0.16
C THR A 390 -17.02 -6.12 1.27
N MET A 391 -17.59 -7.30 1.48
CA MET A 391 -17.66 -7.95 2.78
C MET A 391 -16.26 -8.19 3.36
N GLY A 392 -15.38 -8.81 2.57
CA GLY A 392 -13.99 -9.07 2.99
C GLY A 392 -13.23 -7.78 3.32
N HIS A 393 -13.40 -6.72 2.54
CA HIS A 393 -12.78 -5.42 2.79
C HIS A 393 -13.35 -4.70 4.00
N THR A 394 -14.68 -4.76 4.18
CA THR A 394 -15.35 -4.22 5.37
C THR A 394 -14.82 -4.91 6.61
N ALA A 395 -14.78 -6.24 6.64
CA ALA A 395 -14.22 -6.98 7.75
C ALA A 395 -12.72 -6.67 7.94
N ALA A 396 -11.99 -6.41 6.85
CA ALA A 396 -10.59 -5.98 6.92
C ALA A 396 -10.37 -4.62 7.61
N THR A 397 -11.35 -3.71 7.59
CA THR A 397 -11.22 -2.42 8.32
C THR A 397 -11.27 -2.60 9.84
N TRP A 398 -11.77 -3.74 10.32
CA TRP A 398 -11.80 -4.08 11.74
C TRP A 398 -10.54 -4.84 12.18
N ILE A 399 -9.55 -5.05 11.30
CA ILE A 399 -8.40 -5.86 11.66
C ILE A 399 -7.55 -5.17 12.72
N ALA A 400 -7.64 -5.70 13.94
CA ALA A 400 -6.65 -5.60 14.99
C ALA A 400 -6.14 -7.00 15.35
N LYS A 401 -4.96 -7.12 16.00
CA LYS A 401 -4.37 -8.42 16.39
C LYS A 401 -5.34 -9.42 17.09
N PRO A 402 -6.35 -9.02 17.90
CA PRO A 402 -7.30 -9.97 18.49
C PRO A 402 -8.45 -10.41 17.57
N THR A 403 -8.51 -9.92 16.33
CA THR A 403 -9.68 -10.09 15.42
C THR A 403 -9.46 -11.14 14.31
N LEU A 404 -8.25 -11.70 14.20
CA LEU A 404 -7.92 -12.73 13.20
C LEU A 404 -8.18 -14.14 13.75
N SER A 405 -8.79 -15.00 12.93
CA SER A 405 -9.18 -16.35 13.36
C SER A 405 -7.95 -17.20 13.66
N THR A 406 -8.08 -18.13 14.59
CA THR A 406 -7.03 -19.10 14.91
C THR A 406 -7.59 -20.53 14.76
N PRO A 407 -6.78 -21.51 14.33
CA PRO A 407 -5.36 -21.39 13.94
C PRO A 407 -5.18 -20.80 12.53
N ALA A 408 -4.10 -20.03 12.31
CA ALA A 408 -3.80 -19.43 11.01
C ALA A 408 -3.52 -20.46 9.89
N ALA A 409 -3.13 -21.69 10.26
CA ALA A 409 -2.93 -22.78 9.31
C ALA A 409 -4.21 -23.18 8.54
N ALA A 410 -5.39 -22.81 9.04
CA ALA A 410 -6.68 -23.07 8.39
C ALA A 410 -7.11 -21.94 7.43
N TRP A 411 -6.31 -20.88 7.29
CA TRP A 411 -6.65 -19.73 6.48
C TRP A 411 -6.63 -20.06 4.98
N THR A 412 -7.58 -19.48 4.26
CA THR A 412 -7.69 -19.54 2.80
C THR A 412 -7.92 -18.12 2.25
N ALA A 413 -8.07 -17.99 0.93
CA ALA A 413 -8.48 -16.71 0.33
C ALA A 413 -9.85 -16.23 0.86
N ASP A 414 -10.75 -17.14 1.23
CA ASP A 414 -12.07 -16.81 1.78
C ASP A 414 -11.93 -16.01 3.08
N PRO A 415 -12.46 -14.76 3.15
CA PRO A 415 -12.37 -13.93 4.35
C PRO A 415 -12.99 -14.58 5.59
N THR A 416 -14.01 -15.43 5.43
CA THR A 416 -14.67 -16.13 6.55
C THR A 416 -13.74 -17.13 7.27
N SER A 417 -12.68 -17.59 6.59
CA SER A 417 -11.67 -18.47 7.17
C SER A 417 -10.59 -17.72 7.96
N ARG A 418 -10.42 -16.41 7.72
CA ARG A 418 -9.32 -15.58 8.25
C ARG A 418 -9.71 -14.63 9.38
N MET A 419 -10.99 -14.32 9.49
CA MET A 419 -11.51 -13.29 10.40
C MET A 419 -12.45 -13.92 11.42
N TRP A 420 -12.49 -13.39 12.65
CA TRP A 420 -13.41 -13.91 13.67
C TRP A 420 -14.86 -13.78 13.22
N ARG A 421 -15.65 -14.82 13.50
CA ARG A 421 -17.10 -14.84 13.25
C ARG A 421 -17.81 -13.61 13.82
N ASP A 422 -17.36 -13.12 14.98
CA ASP A 422 -18.00 -11.99 15.66
C ASP A 422 -17.86 -10.67 14.89
N ILE A 423 -16.81 -10.48 14.07
CA ILE A 423 -16.72 -9.31 13.17
C ILE A 423 -17.87 -9.34 12.17
N PHE A 424 -18.17 -10.50 11.59
CA PHE A 424 -19.28 -10.62 10.65
C PHE A 424 -20.63 -10.46 11.35
N LYS A 425 -20.77 -10.89 12.62
CA LYS A 425 -21.96 -10.59 13.44
C LYS A 425 -22.13 -9.09 13.63
N ASP A 426 -21.07 -8.38 14.02
CA ASP A 426 -21.12 -6.94 14.26
C ASP A 426 -21.46 -6.15 12.99
N ILE A 427 -20.88 -6.54 11.85
CA ILE A 427 -21.24 -5.96 10.54
C ILE A 427 -22.72 -6.22 10.23
N ALA A 428 -23.20 -7.47 10.43
CA ALA A 428 -24.59 -7.83 10.17
C ALA A 428 -25.58 -7.08 11.09
N VAL A 429 -25.23 -6.88 12.36
CA VAL A 429 -26.04 -6.10 13.32
C VAL A 429 -26.06 -4.63 12.93
N ALA A 430 -24.90 -4.06 12.56
CA ALA A 430 -24.82 -2.68 12.10
C ALA A 430 -25.65 -2.43 10.83
N ASP A 431 -25.79 -3.43 9.95
CA ASP A 431 -26.70 -3.38 8.79
C ASP A 431 -28.18 -3.39 9.20
N ALA A 432 -28.53 -4.17 10.22
CA ALA A 432 -29.91 -4.30 10.67
C ALA A 432 -30.45 -3.01 11.33
N GLY A 433 -29.60 -2.26 12.04
CA GLY A 433 -29.96 -1.02 12.72
C GLY A 433 -29.93 0.26 11.86
N GLY A 434 -29.51 0.18 10.59
CA GLY A 434 -29.35 1.34 9.71
C GLY A 434 -30.59 1.71 8.88
N ALA A 435 -30.89 3.01 8.76
CA ALA A 435 -31.91 3.52 7.84
C ALA A 435 -31.37 3.51 6.39
N ARG A 436 -31.75 2.49 5.61
CA ARG A 436 -31.47 2.24 4.17
C ARG A 436 -30.08 1.68 3.82
N GLY A 437 -30.06 0.68 2.93
CA GLY A 437 -28.89 0.33 2.08
C GLY A 437 -28.39 -1.12 2.20
N ARG A 438 -27.92 -1.67 1.06
CA ARG A 438 -27.42 -3.05 0.80
C ARG A 438 -26.77 -3.79 1.98
N ARG A 439 -27.05 -5.10 2.11
CA ARG A 439 -26.34 -6.00 3.05
C ARG A 439 -24.83 -5.95 2.80
N ARG A 440 -24.03 -5.71 3.84
CA ARG A 440 -22.56 -5.77 3.84
C ARG A 440 -22.01 -7.16 4.14
N VAL A 441 -22.85 -8.06 4.67
CA VAL A 441 -22.55 -9.50 4.79
C VAL A 441 -23.34 -10.28 3.73
N THR A 442 -22.67 -11.16 2.99
CA THR A 442 -23.30 -11.97 1.93
C THR A 442 -24.18 -13.07 2.52
N GLU A 443 -25.20 -13.51 1.78
CA GLU A 443 -26.09 -14.62 2.20
C GLU A 443 -25.28 -15.88 2.49
N ARG A 444 -24.33 -16.21 1.60
CA ARG A 444 -23.37 -17.31 1.80
C ARG A 444 -22.67 -17.23 3.16
N ALA A 445 -22.13 -16.06 3.51
CA ALA A 445 -21.44 -15.88 4.79
C ALA A 445 -22.41 -15.92 5.98
N GLN A 446 -23.63 -15.41 5.82
CA GLN A 446 -24.67 -15.52 6.84
C GLN A 446 -25.03 -16.98 7.15
N ASP A 447 -25.20 -17.79 6.12
CA ASP A 447 -25.53 -19.21 6.24
C ASP A 447 -24.35 -20.00 6.83
N LEU A 448 -23.15 -19.81 6.26
CA LEU A 448 -21.92 -20.49 6.68
C LEU A 448 -21.59 -20.21 8.14
N LEU A 449 -21.73 -18.94 8.56
CA LEU A 449 -21.42 -18.50 9.91
C LEU A 449 -22.64 -18.52 10.83
N GLN A 450 -23.80 -19.03 10.39
CA GLN A 450 -25.03 -19.09 11.17
C GLN A 450 -25.33 -17.75 11.86
N LEU A 451 -25.31 -16.65 11.10
CA LEU A 451 -25.52 -15.29 11.63
C LEU A 451 -27.03 -14.99 11.75
N PRO A 452 -27.43 -14.06 12.64
CA PRO A 452 -28.83 -13.67 12.76
C PRO A 452 -29.36 -13.10 11.44
N THR A 453 -30.46 -13.66 10.94
CA THR A 453 -31.17 -13.11 9.77
C THR A 453 -32.02 -11.92 10.19
N ARG A 454 -32.10 -10.89 9.34
CA ARG A 454 -33.03 -9.77 9.54
C ARG A 454 -34.46 -10.35 9.60
N GLN A 455 -35.14 -10.27 10.75
CA GLN A 455 -36.58 -10.49 10.78
C GLN A 455 -37.19 -9.44 9.85
N GLN A 456 -37.95 -9.89 8.84
CA GLN A 456 -38.77 -8.97 8.07
C GLN A 456 -39.67 -8.24 9.09
N PRO A 457 -39.83 -6.90 8.99
CA PRO A 457 -40.84 -6.24 9.80
C PRO A 457 -42.17 -6.94 9.49
N SER A 458 -42.77 -7.52 10.52
CA SER A 458 -44.11 -8.09 10.45
C SER A 458 -45.00 -7.02 9.83
N ALA A 459 -45.62 -7.31 8.69
CA ALA A 459 -46.62 -6.44 8.10
C ALA A 459 -47.76 -6.30 9.13
N GLY A 460 -47.77 -5.18 9.83
CA GLY A 460 -48.81 -4.75 10.75
C GLY A 460 -49.69 -3.72 10.08
#